data_AF-A0A3M8F9F1-F1
#
_entry.id   AF-A0A3M8F9F1-F1
#
_cell.length_a   1.000
_cell.length_b   1.000
_cell.length_c   1.000
_cell.angle_alpha   90.00
_cell.angle_beta   90.00
_cell.angle_gamma   90.00
#
_symmetry.space_group_name_H-M   'P 1'
#
loop_
_entity.id
_entity.type
_entity.pdbx_description
1 polymer ?
#
loop_
_entity_poly.entity_id
_entity_poly.type
_entity_poly.pdbx_seq_one_letter_code
_entity_poly.pdbx_strand_id
1 'polypeptide(L)'
;MLITRIELRNWRNFAHIDTNLRETVYLIGPNASGKSNFLDALRFLRDVASPWGGGLQKAIASRQGISKVRSLMARANPEIEIYVELSDDVDDESPTWKYRLAFTAETAGHRRNIITKEYVWHKEHGELLNRPDEKDKTDKELLTQTALENTFTNSEFREIAKFFASTTYMHLVPQLLRYPELSSPTAPDNDPFGQRFLERVAKASDKARDLCSKLILPTFRKLRGNSCQ
;
A
#
# COMPACT_ATOMS: atom_id res chain seq x y z
N MET A 1 4.68 11.49 8.86
CA MET A 1 4.69 10.84 7.54
C MET A 1 3.31 10.39 7.05
N LEU A 2 2.97 10.79 5.82
CA LEU A 2 1.76 10.52 5.05
C LEU A 2 2.14 10.25 3.59
N ILE A 3 1.35 9.47 2.85
CA ILE A 3 1.51 9.36 1.39
C ILE A 3 0.82 10.56 0.76
N THR A 4 1.58 11.41 0.10
CA THR A 4 1.11 12.68 -0.51
C THR A 4 0.90 12.56 -2.00
N ARG A 5 1.52 11.57 -2.66
CA ARG A 5 1.26 11.24 -4.06
C ARG A 5 1.43 9.75 -4.30
N ILE A 6 0.64 9.23 -5.22
CA ILE A 6 0.77 7.87 -5.72
C ILE A 6 0.62 7.87 -7.24
N GLU A 7 1.58 7.22 -7.90
CA GLU A 7 1.52 6.91 -9.33
C GLU A 7 1.58 5.39 -9.51
N LEU A 8 0.66 4.84 -10.31
CA LEU A 8 0.64 3.42 -10.64
C LEU A 8 0.71 3.25 -12.16
N ARG A 9 1.53 2.31 -12.60
CA ARG A 9 1.57 1.86 -14.00
C ARG A 9 1.27 0.39 -14.10
N ASN A 10 0.41 0.04 -15.06
CA ASN A 10 0.00 -1.33 -15.35
C ASN A 10 -0.49 -2.11 -14.12
N TRP A 11 -1.08 -1.41 -13.14
CA TRP A 11 -1.62 -2.01 -11.92
C TRP A 11 -3.10 -2.40 -12.12
N ARG A 12 -3.37 -3.70 -12.25
CA ARG A 12 -4.71 -4.28 -12.44
C ARG A 12 -5.52 -3.59 -13.55
N ASN A 13 -6.48 -2.74 -13.25
CA ASN A 13 -7.27 -2.06 -14.28
C ASN A 13 -6.67 -0.71 -14.71
N PHE A 14 -5.59 -0.25 -14.08
CA PHE A 14 -4.94 1.02 -14.41
C PHE A 14 -3.80 0.79 -15.40
N ALA A 15 -3.86 1.45 -16.56
CA ALA A 15 -2.70 1.58 -17.44
C ALA A 15 -1.71 2.60 -16.85
N HIS A 16 -2.22 3.76 -16.47
CA HIS A 16 -1.51 4.80 -15.74
C HIS A 16 -2.51 5.56 -14.86
N ILE A 17 -2.10 5.91 -13.65
CA ILE A 17 -2.79 6.86 -12.79
C ILE A 17 -1.72 7.60 -11.98
N ASP A 18 -1.89 8.89 -11.81
CA ASP A 18 -1.02 9.75 -11.04
C ASP A 18 -1.89 10.75 -10.27
N THR A 19 -1.89 10.64 -8.95
CA THR A 19 -2.81 11.39 -8.10
C THR A 19 -2.15 11.84 -6.81
N ASN A 20 -2.44 13.08 -6.42
CA ASN A 20 -2.10 13.59 -5.09
C ASN A 20 -3.11 13.08 -4.07
N LEU A 21 -2.62 12.82 -2.87
CA LEU A 21 -3.39 12.38 -1.72
C LEU A 21 -3.32 13.44 -0.62
N ARG A 22 -4.41 13.55 0.12
CA ARG A 22 -4.54 14.40 1.31
C ARG A 22 -4.65 13.50 2.55
N GLU A 23 -4.69 14.07 3.74
CA GLU A 23 -4.91 13.31 4.99
C GLU A 23 -6.16 12.43 4.92
N THR A 24 -7.20 12.92 4.24
CA THR A 24 -8.45 12.19 3.99
C THR A 24 -8.78 12.22 2.51
N VAL A 25 -8.94 11.03 1.92
CA VAL A 25 -9.30 10.86 0.51
C VAL A 25 -10.55 10.01 0.40
N TYR A 26 -11.54 10.51 -0.32
CA TYR A 26 -12.76 9.79 -0.63
C TYR A 26 -12.71 9.27 -2.07
N LEU A 27 -12.63 7.95 -2.23
CA LEU A 27 -12.71 7.30 -3.54
C LEU A 27 -14.17 7.01 -3.87
N ILE A 28 -14.76 7.80 -4.76
CA ILE A 28 -16.17 7.68 -5.17
C ILE A 28 -16.23 7.36 -6.66
N GLY A 29 -17.11 6.43 -7.04
CA GLY A 29 -17.34 6.11 -8.44
C GLY A 29 -18.15 4.82 -8.62
N PRO A 30 -18.54 4.48 -9.86
CA PRO A 30 -19.31 3.27 -10.16
C PRO A 30 -18.62 1.98 -9.71
N ASN A 31 -19.38 0.89 -9.59
CA ASN A 31 -18.77 -0.43 -9.39
C ASN A 31 -17.79 -0.76 -10.53
N ALA A 32 -16.75 -1.52 -10.21
CA ALA A 32 -15.66 -1.87 -11.13
C ALA A 32 -14.82 -0.68 -11.67
N SER A 33 -14.98 0.54 -11.16
CA SER A 33 -14.16 1.70 -11.54
C SER A 33 -12.70 1.65 -11.06
N GLY A 34 -12.28 0.59 -10.36
CA GLY A 34 -10.90 0.41 -9.89
C GLY A 34 -10.61 0.87 -8.46
N LYS A 35 -11.58 1.38 -7.68
CA LYS A 35 -11.35 1.84 -6.30
C LYS A 35 -10.66 0.80 -5.40
N SER A 36 -11.16 -0.44 -5.41
CA SER A 36 -10.57 -1.53 -4.64
C SER A 36 -9.18 -1.92 -5.14
N ASN A 37 -8.92 -1.74 -6.44
CA ASN A 37 -7.60 -2.00 -7.02
C ASN A 37 -6.59 -0.89 -6.66
N PHE A 38 -7.06 0.35 -6.54
CA PHE A 38 -6.25 1.46 -6.04
C PHE A 38 -5.84 1.23 -4.58
N LEU A 39 -6.80 0.89 -3.72
CA LEU A 39 -6.53 0.52 -2.32
C LEU A 39 -5.63 -0.73 -2.22
N ASP A 40 -5.74 -1.66 -3.18
CA ASP A 40 -4.87 -2.84 -3.22
C ASP A 40 -3.40 -2.49 -3.45
N ALA A 41 -3.07 -1.41 -4.16
CA ALA A 41 -1.68 -0.98 -4.35
C ALA A 41 -1.04 -0.56 -3.02
N LEU A 42 -1.78 0.17 -2.18
CA LEU A 42 -1.34 0.53 -0.83
C LEU A 42 -1.18 -0.70 0.07
N ARG A 43 -2.13 -1.64 -0.01
CA ARG A 43 -2.02 -2.93 0.68
C ARG A 43 -0.84 -3.76 0.20
N PHE A 44 -0.49 -3.66 -1.08
CA PHE A 44 0.65 -4.36 -1.64
C PHE A 44 1.96 -3.86 -1.06
N LEU A 45 2.16 -2.54 -0.96
CA LEU A 45 3.33 -1.96 -0.30
C LEU A 45 3.48 -2.44 1.16
N ARG A 46 2.37 -2.53 1.88
CA ARG A 46 2.34 -3.13 3.22
C ARG A 46 2.76 -4.59 3.23
N ASP A 47 2.20 -5.40 2.33
CA ASP A 47 2.50 -6.83 2.27
C ASP A 47 3.97 -7.07 1.90
N VAL A 48 4.55 -6.24 1.04
CA VAL A 48 5.98 -6.24 0.70
C VAL A 48 6.82 -5.92 1.94
N ALA A 49 6.49 -4.84 2.65
CA ALA A 49 7.25 -4.38 3.82
C ALA A 49 6.97 -5.17 5.11
N SER A 50 6.07 -6.16 5.08
CA SER A 50 5.64 -6.87 6.29
C SER A 50 6.80 -7.67 6.92
N PRO A 51 7.12 -7.44 8.20
CA PRO A 51 8.21 -8.15 8.89
C PRO A 51 7.85 -9.60 9.20
N TRP A 52 6.57 -9.97 9.22
CA TRP A 52 6.10 -11.33 9.52
C TRP A 52 6.06 -12.21 8.27
N GLY A 53 7.22 -12.31 7.63
CA GLY A 53 7.42 -13.07 6.40
C GLY A 53 6.63 -12.51 5.23
N GLY A 54 6.71 -11.19 4.98
CA GLY A 54 6.17 -10.51 3.80
C GLY A 54 7.01 -10.74 2.54
N GLY A 55 7.34 -9.65 1.84
CA GLY A 55 8.22 -9.65 0.67
C GLY A 55 7.48 -9.70 -0.67
N LEU A 56 8.20 -9.34 -1.73
CA LEU A 56 7.64 -9.19 -3.08
C LEU A 56 6.95 -10.46 -3.58
N GLN A 57 7.61 -11.61 -3.46
CA GLN A 57 7.09 -12.87 -3.99
C GLN A 57 5.77 -13.27 -3.31
N LYS A 58 5.68 -13.13 -1.98
CA LYS A 58 4.45 -13.44 -1.25
C LYS A 58 3.35 -12.41 -1.51
N ALA A 59 3.69 -11.13 -1.62
CA ALA A 59 2.74 -10.08 -1.96
C ALA A 59 2.09 -10.35 -3.34
N ILE A 60 2.87 -10.83 -4.32
CA ILE A 60 2.38 -11.27 -5.64
C ILE A 60 1.57 -12.58 -5.53
N ALA A 61 2.08 -13.58 -4.81
CA ALA A 61 1.42 -14.89 -4.68
C ALA A 61 0.04 -14.79 -4.00
N SER A 62 -0.09 -13.95 -2.96
CA SER A 62 -1.37 -13.68 -2.30
C SER A 62 -2.42 -13.07 -3.22
N ARG A 63 -2.00 -12.49 -4.36
CA ARG A 63 -2.85 -11.92 -5.41
C ARG A 63 -3.03 -12.86 -6.59
N GLN A 64 -2.76 -14.16 -6.42
CA GLN A 64 -2.86 -15.20 -7.45
C GLN A 64 -1.86 -15.01 -8.61
N GLY A 65 -0.71 -14.42 -8.32
CA GLY A 65 0.39 -14.29 -9.28
C GLY A 65 0.39 -12.97 -10.06
N ILE A 66 1.51 -12.73 -10.74
CA ILE A 66 1.79 -11.44 -11.39
C ILE A 66 0.82 -11.12 -12.54
N SER A 67 0.26 -12.13 -13.20
CA SER A 67 -0.73 -11.95 -14.26
C SER A 67 -2.03 -11.31 -13.79
N LYS A 68 -2.39 -11.48 -12.50
CA LYS A 68 -3.56 -10.87 -11.87
C LYS A 68 -3.27 -9.49 -11.29
N VAL A 69 -2.02 -9.22 -10.96
CA VAL A 69 -1.55 -7.89 -10.55
C VAL A 69 -1.38 -6.97 -11.75
N ARG A 70 -0.91 -7.51 -12.88
CA ARG A 70 -0.66 -6.76 -14.11
C ARG A 70 -1.95 -6.35 -14.81
N SER A 71 -1.90 -5.20 -15.47
CA SER A 71 -2.99 -4.76 -16.34
C SER A 71 -3.12 -5.53 -17.63
N LEU A 72 -4.37 -5.82 -18.00
CA LEU A 72 -4.72 -6.41 -19.30
C LEU A 72 -4.41 -5.46 -20.47
N MET A 73 -4.28 -4.15 -20.19
CA MET A 73 -3.92 -3.13 -21.17
C MET A 73 -2.40 -3.09 -21.43
N ALA A 74 -1.59 -3.69 -20.55
CA ALA A 74 -0.14 -3.68 -20.58
C ALA A 74 0.47 -4.69 -21.58
N ARG A 75 0.08 -4.60 -22.86
CA ARG A 75 0.49 -5.60 -23.89
C ARG A 75 1.93 -5.42 -24.38
N ALA A 76 2.40 -4.16 -24.51
CA ALA A 76 3.73 -3.86 -25.05
C ALA A 76 4.81 -3.85 -23.95
N ASN A 77 4.51 -3.22 -22.81
CA ASN A 77 5.38 -3.23 -21.63
C ASN A 77 4.62 -3.86 -20.44
N PRO A 78 4.97 -5.09 -20.02
CA PRO A 78 4.29 -5.77 -18.94
C PRO A 78 4.74 -5.33 -17.54
N GLU A 79 5.72 -4.43 -17.44
CA GLU A 79 6.25 -3.92 -16.18
C GLU A 79 5.17 -3.23 -15.36
N ILE A 80 5.06 -3.62 -14.10
CA ILE A 80 4.18 -2.99 -13.12
C ILE A 80 5.05 -2.02 -12.31
N GLU A 81 4.56 -0.80 -12.11
CA GLU A 81 5.26 0.22 -11.34
C GLU A 81 4.34 0.82 -10.29
N ILE A 82 4.86 0.96 -9.06
CA ILE A 82 4.26 1.74 -7.98
C ILE A 82 5.28 2.79 -7.57
N TYR A 83 4.87 4.05 -7.62
CA TYR A 83 5.62 5.18 -7.14
C TYR A 83 4.81 5.91 -6.06
N VAL A 84 5.45 6.27 -4.96
CA VAL A 84 4.85 7.04 -3.89
C VAL A 84 5.80 8.14 -3.42
N GLU A 85 5.21 9.28 -3.09
CA GLU A 85 5.85 10.37 -2.37
C GLU A 85 5.31 10.40 -0.95
N LEU A 86 6.19 10.62 0.02
CA LEU A 86 5.85 10.71 1.43
C LEU A 86 6.33 12.04 1.99
N SER A 87 5.49 12.69 2.79
CA SER A 87 5.79 13.95 3.48
C SER A 87 5.36 13.86 4.94
N ASP A 88 5.84 14.75 5.78
CA ASP A 88 5.35 14.83 7.16
C ASP A 88 4.04 15.60 7.25
N ASP A 89 3.91 16.65 6.44
CA ASP A 89 2.67 17.38 6.22
C ASP A 89 2.24 17.28 4.75
N VAL A 90 0.93 17.39 4.51
CA VAL A 90 0.35 17.37 3.16
C VAL A 90 0.63 18.67 2.41
N ASP A 91 0.86 19.78 3.12
CA ASP A 91 1.16 21.08 2.56
C ASP A 91 2.67 21.34 2.39
N ASP A 92 3.52 20.34 2.65
CA ASP A 92 4.95 20.40 2.37
C ASP A 92 5.20 20.59 0.86
N GLU A 93 5.99 21.62 0.50
CA GLU A 93 6.32 21.92 -0.91
C GLU A 93 7.12 20.81 -1.61
N SER A 94 7.81 19.97 -0.83
CA SER A 94 8.66 18.90 -1.33
C SER A 94 8.50 17.66 -0.47
N PRO A 95 8.43 16.45 -1.05
CA PRO A 95 8.33 15.23 -0.27
C PRO A 95 9.61 14.96 0.53
N THR A 96 9.45 14.44 1.75
CA THR A 96 10.54 13.95 2.59
C THR A 96 11.16 12.69 1.99
N TRP A 97 10.33 11.79 1.45
CA TRP A 97 10.78 10.55 0.82
C TRP A 97 10.13 10.34 -0.54
N LYS A 98 10.88 9.67 -1.43
CA LYS A 98 10.36 9.13 -2.69
C LYS A 98 10.69 7.64 -2.75
N TYR A 99 9.70 6.82 -3.01
CA TYR A 99 9.86 5.38 -3.17
C TYR A 99 9.28 4.91 -4.50
N ARG A 100 10.05 4.13 -5.26
CA ARG A 100 9.60 3.51 -6.51
C ARG A 100 9.93 2.04 -6.50
N LEU A 101 8.95 1.23 -6.87
CA LEU A 101 9.09 -0.21 -7.07
C LEU A 101 8.49 -0.59 -8.42
N ALA A 102 9.33 -1.06 -9.33
CA ALA A 102 8.93 -1.64 -10.59
C ALA A 102 9.38 -3.11 -10.67
N PHE A 103 8.50 -3.97 -11.18
CA PHE A 103 8.77 -5.39 -11.29
C PHE A 103 8.01 -6.02 -12.46
N THR A 104 8.53 -7.14 -12.95
CA THR A 104 7.95 -7.90 -14.05
C THR A 104 8.21 -9.40 -13.88
N ALA A 105 7.58 -10.21 -14.72
CA ALA A 105 7.90 -11.63 -14.83
C ALA A 105 9.00 -11.81 -15.87
N GLU A 106 9.99 -12.64 -15.58
CA GLU A 106 10.96 -13.06 -16.59
C GLU A 106 10.25 -13.73 -17.78
N THR A 107 10.58 -13.28 -18.99
CA THR A 107 10.01 -13.80 -20.24
C THR A 107 10.57 -15.17 -20.61
N ALA A 108 11.77 -15.50 -20.14
CA ALA A 108 12.49 -16.74 -20.42
C ALA A 108 13.12 -17.33 -19.15
N GLY A 109 13.39 -18.64 -19.14
CA GLY A 109 13.98 -19.33 -17.98
C GLY A 109 12.94 -19.72 -16.92
N HIS A 110 13.25 -19.48 -15.65
CA HIS A 110 12.45 -19.93 -14.50
C HIS A 110 11.15 -19.13 -14.28
N ARG A 111 10.90 -18.09 -15.08
CA ARG A 111 9.71 -17.21 -14.99
C ARG A 111 9.56 -16.60 -13.59
N ARG A 112 10.67 -16.20 -12.97
CA ARG A 112 10.67 -15.57 -11.66
C ARG A 112 10.07 -14.17 -11.77
N ASN A 113 9.50 -13.67 -10.66
CA ASN A 113 9.16 -12.25 -10.58
C ASN A 113 10.43 -11.50 -10.18
N ILE A 114 10.84 -10.54 -10.99
CA ILE A 114 12.07 -9.78 -10.79
C ILE A 114 11.77 -8.29 -10.69
N ILE A 115 12.56 -7.62 -9.87
CA ILE A 115 12.58 -6.17 -9.75
C ILE A 115 13.33 -5.61 -10.95
N THR A 116 12.69 -4.66 -11.64
CA THR A 116 13.28 -3.93 -12.76
C THR A 116 13.73 -2.55 -12.36
N LYS A 117 13.14 -1.99 -11.29
CA LYS A 117 13.57 -0.74 -10.67
C LYS A 117 13.19 -0.71 -9.19
N GLU A 118 14.15 -0.40 -8.33
CA GLU A 118 13.89 -0.06 -6.94
C GLU A 118 14.66 1.22 -6.61
N TYR A 119 13.95 2.24 -6.15
CA TYR A 119 14.54 3.56 -5.92
C TYR A 119 14.04 4.16 -4.63
N VAL A 120 14.99 4.66 -3.83
CA VAL A 120 14.72 5.36 -2.58
C VAL A 120 15.49 6.66 -2.58
N TRP A 121 14.79 7.74 -2.27
CA TRP A 121 15.39 9.07 -2.11
C TRP A 121 14.84 9.75 -0.86
N HIS A 122 15.70 10.47 -0.16
CA HIS A 122 15.40 11.26 1.02
C HIS A 122 15.78 12.72 0.80
N LYS A 123 14.99 13.65 1.36
CA LYS A 123 15.19 15.10 1.20
C LYS A 123 16.57 15.58 1.62
N GLU A 124 17.10 15.05 2.73
CA GLU A 124 18.40 15.48 3.28
C GLU A 124 19.58 14.65 2.77
N HIS A 125 19.36 13.37 2.45
CA HIS A 125 20.44 12.45 2.08
C HIS A 125 20.56 12.21 0.58
N GLY A 126 19.59 12.68 -0.21
CA GLY A 126 19.56 12.45 -1.64
C GLY A 126 19.16 11.01 -1.98
N GLU A 127 19.81 10.45 -3.00
CA GLU A 127 19.57 9.08 -3.47
C GLU A 127 20.22 8.07 -2.52
N LEU A 128 19.39 7.24 -1.86
CA LEU A 128 19.83 6.19 -0.93
C LEU A 128 19.87 4.81 -1.58
N LEU A 129 19.03 4.59 -2.59
CA LEU A 129 18.97 3.32 -3.30
C LEU A 129 18.59 3.57 -4.75
N ASN A 130 19.28 2.91 -5.67
CA ASN A 130 18.93 2.88 -7.09
C ASN A 130 19.42 1.56 -7.69
N ARG A 131 18.47 0.64 -7.85
CA ARG A 131 18.72 -0.73 -8.34
C ARG A 131 17.85 -1.00 -9.57
N PRO A 132 18.30 -1.82 -10.54
CA PRO A 132 19.48 -2.70 -10.49
C PRO A 132 20.85 -2.00 -10.52
N ASP A 133 21.79 -2.45 -9.67
CA ASP A 133 23.20 -2.03 -9.66
C ASP A 133 24.13 -3.06 -10.34
N GLU A 134 25.46 -2.89 -10.26
CA GLU A 134 26.43 -3.85 -10.84
C GLU A 134 26.38 -5.23 -10.16
N LYS A 135 26.01 -5.30 -8.88
CA LYS A 135 25.85 -6.58 -8.17
C LYS A 135 24.62 -7.30 -8.67
N ASP A 136 23.52 -6.59 -8.91
CA ASP A 136 22.29 -7.14 -9.49
C ASP A 136 22.48 -7.66 -10.91
N LYS A 137 23.35 -7.02 -11.70
CA LYS A 137 23.72 -7.52 -13.04
C LYS A 137 24.52 -8.80 -12.98
N THR A 138 25.38 -8.94 -11.96
CA THR A 138 26.23 -10.12 -11.74
C THR A 138 25.41 -11.28 -11.16
N ASP A 139 24.55 -10.98 -10.19
CA ASP A 139 23.67 -11.94 -9.52
C ASP A 139 22.20 -11.50 -9.63
N LYS A 140 21.51 -12.08 -10.62
CA LYS A 140 20.09 -11.81 -10.86
C LYS A 140 19.19 -12.35 -9.75
N GLU A 141 19.66 -13.24 -8.88
CA GLU A 141 18.82 -13.71 -7.75
C GLU A 141 18.51 -12.57 -6.78
N LEU A 142 19.40 -11.59 -6.67
CA LEU A 142 19.20 -10.39 -5.84
C LEU A 142 18.01 -9.54 -6.27
N LEU A 143 17.57 -9.64 -7.53
CA LEU A 143 16.39 -8.95 -8.06
C LEU A 143 15.08 -9.64 -7.70
N THR A 144 15.10 -10.81 -7.08
CA THR A 144 13.88 -11.49 -6.63
C THR A 144 13.34 -10.94 -5.31
N GLN A 145 14.17 -10.16 -4.60
CA GLN A 145 13.93 -9.64 -3.25
C GLN A 145 14.10 -8.13 -3.20
N THR A 146 13.17 -7.45 -2.54
CA THR A 146 13.26 -5.98 -2.37
C THR A 146 14.33 -5.60 -1.37
N ALA A 147 14.90 -4.42 -1.48
CA ALA A 147 15.72 -3.86 -0.42
C ALA A 147 14.89 -3.57 0.83
N LEU A 148 13.58 -3.28 0.68
CA LEU A 148 12.65 -3.12 1.81
C LEU A 148 12.60 -4.32 2.75
N GLU A 149 12.62 -5.55 2.22
CA GLU A 149 12.43 -6.76 3.02
C GLU A 149 13.70 -7.19 3.77
N ASN A 150 14.88 -6.73 3.35
CA ASN A 150 16.14 -7.04 4.00
C ASN A 150 16.52 -5.97 5.05
N THR A 151 16.62 -6.40 6.31
CA THR A 151 16.97 -5.51 7.43
C THR A 151 18.36 -4.91 7.34
N PHE A 152 19.32 -5.56 6.68
CA PHE A 152 20.65 -5.01 6.45
C PHE A 152 20.59 -3.89 5.40
N THR A 153 19.94 -4.15 4.27
CA THR A 153 19.84 -3.21 3.15
C THR A 153 18.98 -2.00 3.46
N ASN A 154 17.90 -2.17 4.24
CA ASN A 154 17.00 -1.06 4.56
C ASN A 154 17.45 -0.16 5.72
N SER A 155 18.67 -0.30 6.23
CA SER A 155 19.12 0.42 7.44
C SER A 155 18.95 1.94 7.33
N GLU A 156 19.27 2.54 6.18
CA GLU A 156 19.19 3.98 5.93
C GLU A 156 17.77 4.50 5.65
N PHE A 157 16.84 3.62 5.27
CA PHE A 157 15.46 3.98 4.92
C PHE A 157 14.43 3.11 5.66
N ARG A 158 14.80 2.58 6.83
CA ARG A 158 13.95 1.65 7.59
C ARG A 158 12.62 2.28 8.00
N GLU A 159 12.60 3.60 8.12
CA GLU A 159 11.40 4.37 8.40
C GLU A 159 10.29 4.12 7.37
N ILE A 160 10.60 4.14 6.07
CA ILE A 160 9.60 3.88 5.02
C ILE A 160 9.07 2.45 5.08
N ALA A 161 9.94 1.48 5.39
CA ALA A 161 9.55 0.08 5.55
C ALA A 161 8.58 -0.10 6.73
N LYS A 162 8.90 0.51 7.89
CA LYS A 162 8.01 0.52 9.07
C LYS A 162 6.68 1.21 8.76
N PHE A 163 6.71 2.32 8.05
CA PHE A 163 5.51 3.05 7.67
C PHE A 163 4.60 2.22 6.76
N PHE A 164 5.13 1.63 5.67
CA PHE A 164 4.33 0.77 4.80
C PHE A 164 3.76 -0.43 5.56
N ALA A 165 4.56 -1.08 6.40
CA ALA A 165 4.12 -2.20 7.24
C ALA A 165 2.99 -1.81 8.22
N SER A 166 2.96 -0.55 8.67
CA SER A 166 1.91 -0.03 9.57
C SER A 166 0.57 0.26 8.89
N THR A 167 0.52 0.24 7.55
CA THR A 167 -0.71 0.51 6.79
C THR A 167 -1.80 -0.47 7.18
N THR A 168 -2.95 0.03 7.60
CA THR A 168 -4.07 -0.82 8.02
C THR A 168 -5.19 -0.77 6.99
N TYR A 169 -5.67 -1.94 6.56
CA TYR A 169 -6.83 -2.06 5.68
C TYR A 169 -7.98 -2.67 6.46
N MET A 170 -9.14 -2.01 6.44
CA MET A 170 -10.33 -2.44 7.16
C MET A 170 -11.52 -2.43 6.22
N HIS A 171 -12.28 -3.53 6.21
CA HIS A 171 -13.57 -3.58 5.55
C HIS A 171 -14.66 -3.50 6.63
N LEU A 172 -15.13 -2.29 6.91
CA LEU A 172 -16.18 -2.07 7.89
C LEU A 172 -17.50 -2.66 7.38
N VAL A 173 -18.01 -3.68 8.09
CA VAL A 173 -19.36 -4.22 7.84
C VAL A 173 -20.34 -3.48 8.76
N PRO A 174 -21.28 -2.68 8.23
CA PRO A 174 -22.18 -1.87 9.05
C PRO A 174 -22.99 -2.67 10.08
N GLN A 175 -23.36 -3.91 9.75
CA GLN A 175 -24.07 -4.80 10.67
C GLN A 175 -23.24 -5.14 11.91
N LEU A 176 -21.94 -5.40 11.73
CA LEU A 176 -21.02 -5.71 12.84
C LEU A 176 -20.69 -4.47 13.70
N LEU A 177 -20.78 -3.27 13.12
CA LEU A 177 -20.68 -2.02 13.88
C LEU A 177 -21.92 -1.73 14.72
N ARG A 178 -23.11 -2.14 14.26
CA ARG A 178 -24.38 -1.94 14.99
C ARG A 178 -24.60 -2.97 16.09
N TYR A 179 -24.10 -4.18 15.91
CA TYR A 179 -24.27 -5.30 16.84
C TYR A 179 -22.91 -5.89 17.22
N PRO A 180 -22.14 -5.21 18.09
CA PRO A 180 -20.81 -5.68 18.51
C PRO A 180 -20.88 -7.03 19.25
N GLU A 181 -22.02 -7.37 19.85
CA GLU A 181 -22.31 -8.68 20.47
C GLU A 181 -22.16 -9.88 19.51
N LEU A 182 -22.29 -9.65 18.19
CA LEU A 182 -22.14 -10.69 17.15
C LEU A 182 -20.67 -10.90 16.75
N SER A 183 -19.74 -10.14 17.33
CA SER A 183 -18.30 -10.28 17.05
C SER A 183 -17.73 -11.51 17.74
N SER A 184 -16.90 -12.27 17.03
CA SER A 184 -16.27 -13.47 17.58
C SER A 184 -14.93 -13.08 18.22
N PRO A 185 -14.68 -13.45 19.49
CA PRO A 185 -13.42 -13.11 20.17
C PRO A 185 -12.18 -13.78 19.55
N THR A 186 -12.36 -14.74 18.65
CA THR A 186 -11.28 -15.47 17.95
C THR A 186 -10.95 -14.91 16.56
N ALA A 187 -11.37 -13.67 16.25
CA ALA A 187 -11.05 -13.05 14.97
C ALA A 187 -9.52 -13.07 14.71
N PRO A 188 -9.06 -13.59 13.54
CA PRO A 188 -7.65 -13.64 13.21
C PRO A 188 -7.04 -12.24 13.20
N ASP A 189 -5.72 -12.12 13.43
CA ASP A 189 -5.02 -10.83 13.58
C ASP A 189 -5.24 -9.84 12.43
N ASN A 190 -5.60 -10.34 11.25
CA ASN A 190 -5.88 -9.55 10.07
C ASN A 190 -7.27 -8.87 10.07
N ASP A 191 -8.09 -9.09 11.12
CA ASP A 191 -9.41 -8.50 11.40
C ASP A 191 -10.16 -8.03 10.14
N PRO A 192 -10.55 -8.98 9.27
CA PRO A 192 -10.99 -8.67 7.90
C PRO A 192 -12.26 -7.82 7.87
N PHE A 193 -13.05 -7.81 8.95
CA PHE A 193 -14.32 -7.11 9.05
C PHE A 193 -14.31 -5.87 9.96
N GLY A 194 -13.13 -5.48 10.48
CA GLY A 194 -12.98 -4.31 11.32
C GLY A 194 -13.64 -4.44 12.70
N GLN A 195 -13.72 -5.64 13.27
CA GLN A 195 -14.25 -5.88 14.62
C GLN A 195 -13.33 -5.29 15.69
N ARG A 196 -12.01 -5.48 15.53
CA ARG A 196 -10.97 -4.85 16.37
C ARG A 196 -10.76 -3.38 16.03
N PHE A 197 -11.49 -2.79 15.08
CA PHE A 197 -11.41 -1.35 14.82
C PHE A 197 -11.88 -0.56 16.04
N LEU A 198 -13.06 -0.89 16.57
CA LEU A 198 -13.61 -0.22 17.76
C LEU A 198 -12.69 -0.41 18.96
N GLU A 199 -12.12 -1.60 19.14
CA GLU A 199 -11.14 -1.87 20.19
C GLU A 199 -9.85 -1.04 20.03
N ARG A 200 -9.34 -0.92 18.79
CA ARG A 200 -8.14 -0.12 18.49
C ARG A 200 -8.39 1.37 18.72
N VAL A 201 -9.54 1.89 18.30
CA VAL A 201 -9.96 3.27 18.60
C VAL A 201 -10.13 3.48 20.10
N ALA A 202 -10.70 2.51 20.82
CA ALA A 202 -10.83 2.57 22.26
C ALA A 202 -9.46 2.51 22.99
N LYS A 203 -8.47 1.80 22.46
CA LYS A 203 -7.11 1.72 23.01
C LYS A 203 -6.18 2.86 22.55
N ALA A 204 -6.54 3.61 21.52
CA ALA A 204 -5.77 4.74 21.04
C ALA A 204 -5.73 5.88 22.08
N SER A 205 -4.66 6.69 22.06
CA SER A 205 -4.54 7.87 22.93
C SER A 205 -5.69 8.85 22.70
N ASP A 206 -6.04 9.66 23.70
CA ASP A 206 -7.19 10.59 23.59
C ASP A 206 -7.07 11.53 22.39
N LYS A 207 -5.85 12.00 22.07
CA LYS A 207 -5.59 12.78 20.85
C LYS A 207 -5.88 12.00 19.56
N ALA A 208 -5.44 10.75 19.48
CA ALA A 208 -5.68 9.91 18.31
C ALA A 208 -7.17 9.52 18.19
N ARG A 209 -7.85 9.31 19.32
CA ARG A 209 -9.28 9.02 19.38
C ARG A 209 -10.11 10.23 18.92
N ASP A 210 -9.79 11.44 19.39
CA ASP A 210 -10.46 12.67 18.98
C ASP A 210 -10.26 12.98 17.49
N LEU A 211 -9.05 12.79 16.97
CA LEU A 211 -8.76 12.93 15.54
C LEU A 211 -9.60 11.93 14.73
N CYS A 212 -9.61 10.66 15.13
CA CYS A 212 -10.36 9.60 14.49
C CYS A 212 -11.87 9.90 14.51
N SER A 213 -12.43 10.32 15.65
CA SER A 213 -13.83 10.70 15.79
C SER A 213 -14.19 11.89 14.90
N LYS A 214 -13.36 12.93 14.84
CA LYS A 214 -13.59 14.09 13.96
C LYS A 214 -13.57 13.74 12.47
N LEU A 215 -12.75 12.77 12.06
CA LEU A 215 -12.66 12.31 10.67
C LEU A 215 -13.82 11.38 10.27
N ILE A 216 -14.27 10.55 11.20
CA ILE A 216 -15.24 9.47 10.93
C ILE A 216 -16.69 9.93 11.08
N LEU A 217 -17.01 10.72 12.11
CA LEU A 217 -18.38 11.16 12.41
C LEU A 217 -19.06 11.95 11.27
N PRO A 218 -18.37 12.87 10.54
CA PRO A 218 -18.97 13.57 9.41
C PRO A 218 -19.36 12.62 8.28
N THR A 219 -18.55 11.58 8.06
CA THR A 219 -18.77 10.56 7.02
C THR A 219 -19.98 9.70 7.35
N PHE A 220 -20.13 9.25 8.61
CA PHE A 220 -21.32 8.52 9.04
C PHE A 220 -22.59 9.38 9.06
N ARG A 221 -22.49 10.68 9.37
CA ARG A 221 -23.63 11.61 9.28
C ARG A 221 -24.09 11.81 7.84
N LYS A 222 -23.17 11.97 6.88
CA LYS A 222 -23.51 12.06 5.44
C LYS A 222 -24.14 10.77 4.91
N LEU A 223 -23.67 9.60 5.33
CA LEU A 223 -24.26 8.32 4.93
C LEU A 223 -25.66 8.07 5.53
N ARG A 224 -25.97 8.63 6.71
CA ARG A 224 -27.33 8.57 7.29
C ARG A 224 -28.32 9.52 6.61
N GLY A 225 -27.85 10.54 5.87
CA GLY A 225 -28.71 11.54 5.22
C GLY A 225 -29.36 11.08 3.91
N ASN A 226 -28.91 9.97 3.31
CA ASN A 226 -29.35 9.52 1.98
C ASN A 226 -30.18 8.23 1.99
N SER A 227 -30.73 7.81 3.14
CA SER A 227 -31.56 6.60 3.24
C SER A 227 -33.00 6.87 3.70
N CYS A 228 -33.50 8.09 3.51
CA CYS A 228 -34.92 8.42 3.59
C CYS A 228 -35.28 9.39 2.45
N GLN A 229 -35.52 8.85 1.26
CA GLN A 229 -36.50 9.30 0.29
C GLN A 229 -36.80 8.13 -0.65
#